data_AF-A0A359C9F8-F1
#
_entry.id   AF-A0A359C9F8-F1
#
_cell.length_a   1.000
_cell.length_b   1.000
_cell.length_c   1.000
_cell.angle_alpha   90.00
_cell.angle_beta   90.00
_cell.angle_gamma   90.00
#
_symmetry.space_group_name_H-M   'P 1'
#
loop_
_entity.id
_entity.type
_entity.pdbx_description
1 polymer ?
#
loop_
_entity_poly.entity_id
_entity_poly.type
_entity_poly.pdbx_seq_one_letter_code
_entity_poly.pdbx_strand_id
1 'polypeptide(L)'
;MKGEEMECREARQRIQDYIDGRLPPRPAGDVREHLGACGPCAAEERDLRGVGELLRLWSAARVGEREPQLSALWTRVRAGIEERRKLRHVPLLRRWLWVPAAAVVAVLALLFYPSNGSRAPFHPNSFDVTVESIESDSATVALVDKGEGLPRVIWIIEHGKS
;
A
#
# COMPACT_ATOMS: atom_id res chain seq x y z
N MET A 1 1.03 -39.02 -34.53
CA MET A 1 1.13 -37.91 -33.57
C MET A 1 1.13 -38.53 -32.19
N LYS A 2 2.25 -38.47 -31.46
CA LYS A 2 2.46 -39.18 -30.19
C LYS A 2 3.04 -38.16 -29.20
N GLY A 3 2.15 -37.33 -28.68
CA GLY A 3 2.43 -36.37 -27.62
C GLY A 3 1.27 -36.44 -26.62
N GLU A 4 1.60 -36.49 -25.34
CA GLU A 4 0.71 -36.14 -24.21
C GLU A 4 -0.38 -37.12 -23.74
N GLU A 5 -0.36 -38.41 -24.09
CA GLU A 5 -1.25 -39.39 -23.42
C GLU A 5 -0.49 -40.18 -22.34
N MET A 6 -0.89 -40.00 -21.09
CA MET A 6 -0.42 -40.80 -19.96
C MET A 6 -0.78 -42.27 -20.17
N GLU A 7 0.20 -43.16 -20.02
CA GLU A 7 0.00 -44.59 -20.13
C GLU A 7 -0.72 -45.17 -18.90
N CYS A 8 -1.56 -46.19 -19.10
CA CYS A 8 -2.32 -46.82 -18.00
C CYS A 8 -1.42 -47.30 -16.85
N ARG A 9 -0.21 -47.78 -17.15
CA ARG A 9 0.75 -48.23 -16.14
C ARG A 9 1.20 -47.08 -15.24
N GLU A 10 1.48 -45.93 -15.83
CA GLU A 10 1.91 -44.73 -15.10
C GLU A 10 0.76 -44.15 -14.28
N ALA A 11 -0.44 -44.09 -14.86
CA ALA A 11 -1.64 -43.68 -14.14
C ALA A 11 -1.83 -44.52 -12.88
N ARG A 12 -1.84 -45.85 -12.99
CA ARG A 12 -2.00 -46.78 -11.84
C ARG A 12 -1.00 -46.56 -10.72
N GLN A 13 0.27 -46.32 -11.06
CA GLN A 13 1.31 -46.04 -10.07
C GLN A 13 1.07 -44.73 -9.30
N ARG A 14 0.34 -43.80 -9.91
CA ARG A 14 0.06 -42.46 -9.36
C ARG A 14 -1.33 -42.31 -8.76
N ILE A 15 -2.26 -43.28 -8.94
CA ILE A 15 -3.63 -43.20 -8.42
C ILE A 15 -3.63 -43.00 -6.90
N GLN A 16 -2.79 -43.71 -6.16
CA GLN A 16 -2.76 -43.59 -4.70
C GLN A 16 -2.27 -42.20 -4.24
N ASP A 17 -1.19 -41.70 -4.85
CA ASP A 17 -0.69 -40.35 -4.56
C ASP A 17 -1.68 -39.25 -5.00
N TYR A 18 -2.43 -39.50 -6.08
CA TYR A 18 -3.51 -38.63 -6.53
C TYR A 18 -4.65 -38.57 -5.51
N ILE A 19 -5.12 -39.72 -5.02
CA ILE A 19 -6.17 -39.81 -3.98
C ILE A 19 -5.72 -39.13 -2.69
N ASP A 20 -4.46 -39.35 -2.29
CA ASP A 20 -3.86 -38.77 -1.09
C ASP A 20 -3.53 -37.26 -1.25
N GLY A 21 -3.68 -36.68 -2.45
CA GLY A 21 -3.38 -35.28 -2.72
C GLY A 21 -1.88 -34.95 -2.67
N ARG A 22 -1.00 -35.94 -2.82
CA ARG A 22 0.46 -35.79 -2.78
C ARG A 22 1.07 -35.33 -4.11
N LEU A 23 0.33 -35.43 -5.20
CA LEU A 23 0.82 -35.02 -6.52
C LEU A 23 0.81 -33.50 -6.71
N PRO A 24 1.86 -32.92 -7.32
CA PRO A 24 1.83 -31.53 -7.79
C PRO A 24 0.74 -31.27 -8.84
N PRO A 25 0.35 -30.00 -9.09
CA PRO A 25 -0.81 -29.67 -9.93
C PRO A 25 -0.80 -30.23 -11.35
N ARG A 26 0.38 -30.28 -12.00
CA ARG A 26 0.52 -30.80 -13.38
C ARG A 26 0.29 -32.32 -13.44
N PRO A 27 1.07 -33.17 -12.74
CA PRO A 27 0.81 -34.62 -12.70
C PRO A 27 -0.59 -34.99 -12.23
N ALA A 28 -1.18 -34.22 -11.31
CA ALA A 28 -2.55 -34.43 -10.86
C ALA A 28 -3.58 -34.14 -11.96
N GLY A 29 -3.31 -33.16 -12.83
CA GLY A 29 -4.11 -32.88 -14.03
C GLY A 29 -4.06 -34.04 -15.01
N ASP A 30 -2.86 -34.52 -15.32
CA ASP A 30 -2.64 -35.63 -16.27
C ASP A 30 -3.35 -36.92 -15.81
N VAL A 31 -3.23 -37.27 -14.52
CA VAL A 31 -3.94 -38.43 -13.94
C VAL A 31 -5.45 -38.22 -14.01
N ARG A 32 -5.96 -37.02 -13.70
CA ARG A 32 -7.39 -36.73 -13.77
C ARG A 32 -7.94 -36.88 -15.18
N GLU A 33 -7.23 -36.37 -16.17
CA GLU A 33 -7.61 -36.50 -17.58
C GLU A 33 -7.65 -37.99 -17.98
N HIS A 34 -6.61 -38.75 -17.63
CA HIS A 34 -6.57 -40.19 -17.89
C HIS A 34 -7.72 -40.95 -17.21
N LEU A 35 -8.06 -40.64 -15.96
CA LEU A 35 -9.19 -41.24 -15.25
C LEU A 35 -10.54 -40.89 -15.89
N GLY A 36 -10.66 -39.72 -16.54
CA GLY A 36 -11.83 -39.34 -17.32
C GLY A 36 -11.98 -40.15 -18.62
N ALA A 37 -10.87 -40.57 -19.22
CA ALA A 37 -10.85 -41.29 -20.50
C ALA A 37 -10.79 -42.83 -20.36
N CYS A 38 -10.23 -43.35 -19.26
CA CYS A 38 -9.92 -44.77 -19.08
C CYS A 38 -10.80 -45.41 -18.00
N GLY A 39 -11.82 -46.17 -18.43
CA GLY A 39 -12.75 -46.90 -17.54
C GLY A 39 -12.06 -47.85 -16.54
N PRO A 40 -11.06 -48.66 -16.93
CA PRO A 40 -10.32 -49.52 -16.00
C PRO A 40 -9.59 -48.76 -14.90
N CYS A 41 -8.90 -47.68 -15.22
CA CYS A 41 -8.19 -46.87 -14.21
C CYS A 41 -9.18 -46.11 -13.31
N ALA A 42 -10.31 -45.65 -13.85
CA ALA A 42 -11.39 -45.07 -13.06
C ALA A 42 -12.03 -46.08 -12.09
N ALA A 43 -12.12 -47.36 -12.48
CA ALA A 43 -12.60 -48.41 -11.59
C ALA A 43 -11.65 -48.64 -10.42
N GLU A 44 -10.35 -48.72 -10.69
CA GLU A 44 -9.31 -48.87 -9.68
C GLU A 44 -9.29 -47.68 -8.70
N GLU A 45 -9.46 -46.45 -9.20
CA GLU A 45 -9.59 -45.25 -8.35
C GLU A 45 -10.82 -45.32 -7.43
N ARG A 46 -11.97 -45.76 -7.96
CA ARG A 46 -13.20 -45.94 -7.17
C ARG A 46 -13.04 -47.02 -6.10
N ASP A 47 -12.41 -48.14 -6.43
CA ASP A 47 -12.18 -49.24 -5.49
C ASP A 47 -11.27 -48.80 -4.34
N LEU A 48 -10.17 -48.10 -4.66
CA LEU A 48 -9.25 -47.57 -3.65
C LEU A 48 -9.93 -46.52 -2.74
N ARG A 49 -10.74 -45.63 -3.30
CA ARG A 49 -11.55 -44.68 -2.50
C ARG A 49 -12.56 -45.41 -1.62
N GLY A 50 -13.21 -46.45 -2.13
CA GLY A 50 -14.18 -47.25 -1.39
C GLY A 50 -13.56 -47.93 -0.16
N VAL A 51 -12.36 -48.51 -0.31
CA VAL A 51 -11.61 -49.08 0.82
C VAL A 51 -11.27 -48.00 1.86
N GLY A 52 -10.81 -46.83 1.40
CA GLY A 52 -10.51 -45.70 2.29
C GLY A 52 -11.72 -45.20 3.09
N GLU A 53 -12.88 -45.09 2.45
CA GLU A 53 -14.12 -44.72 3.13
C GLU A 53 -14.57 -45.78 4.14
N LEU A 54 -14.46 -47.07 3.81
CA LEU A 54 -14.81 -48.15 4.73
C LEU A 54 -13.93 -48.12 6.00
N LEU A 55 -12.63 -47.86 5.84
CA LEU A 55 -11.69 -47.69 6.96
C LEU A 55 -12.00 -46.44 7.78
N ARG A 56 -12.40 -45.32 7.15
CA ARG A 56 -12.86 -44.12 7.85
C ARG A 56 -14.12 -44.37 8.67
N LEU A 57 -15.10 -45.07 8.12
CA LEU A 57 -16.32 -45.43 8.84
C LEU A 57 -16.02 -46.35 10.03
N TRP A 58 -15.17 -47.36 9.82
CA TRP A 58 -14.77 -48.28 10.88
C TRP A 58 -13.99 -47.58 12.01
N SER A 59 -13.06 -46.71 11.65
CA SER A 59 -12.31 -45.91 12.64
C SER A 59 -13.22 -44.92 13.38
N ALA A 60 -14.17 -44.27 12.70
CA ALA A 60 -15.13 -43.38 13.34
C ALA A 60 -16.03 -44.12 14.35
N ALA A 61 -16.51 -45.32 14.00
CA ALA A 61 -17.27 -46.15 14.91
C ALA A 61 -16.46 -46.53 16.17
N ARG A 62 -15.17 -46.85 16.00
CA ARG A 62 -14.24 -47.14 17.11
C ARG A 62 -13.90 -45.92 17.96
N VAL A 63 -13.82 -44.72 17.37
CA VAL A 63 -13.53 -43.47 18.10
C VAL A 63 -14.70 -43.07 19.00
N GLY A 64 -15.94 -43.39 18.63
CA GLY A 64 -17.12 -43.19 19.48
C GLY A 64 -17.05 -43.90 20.84
N GLU A 65 -16.28 -44.99 20.95
CA GLU A 65 -16.11 -45.74 22.20
C GLU A 65 -15.04 -45.15 23.14
N ARG A 66 -14.22 -44.22 22.66
CA ARG A 66 -13.09 -43.68 23.42
C ARG A 66 -13.05 -42.18 23.23
N GLU A 67 -13.86 -41.44 24.00
CA GLU A 67 -13.89 -39.97 23.96
C GLU A 67 -12.46 -39.43 23.95
N PRO A 68 -11.98 -38.93 22.81
CA PRO A 68 -10.63 -38.44 22.75
C PRO A 68 -10.64 -37.05 23.38
N GLN A 69 -9.72 -36.83 24.31
CA GLN A 69 -9.51 -35.60 25.09
C GLN A 69 -9.02 -34.41 24.21
N LEU A 70 -9.43 -34.38 22.94
CA LEU A 70 -9.02 -33.45 21.90
C LEU A 70 -9.70 -32.09 21.99
N SER A 71 -10.60 -31.87 22.96
CA SER A 71 -11.27 -30.58 23.16
C SER A 71 -10.28 -29.43 23.36
N ALA A 72 -9.20 -29.66 24.12
CA ALA A 72 -8.12 -28.70 24.32
C ALA A 72 -7.30 -28.45 23.03
N LEU A 73 -7.08 -29.49 22.22
CA LEU A 73 -6.35 -29.38 20.95
C LEU A 73 -7.18 -28.62 19.90
N TRP A 74 -8.47 -28.92 19.81
CA TRP A 74 -9.39 -28.27 18.86
C TRP A 74 -9.57 -26.78 19.15
N THR A 75 -9.45 -26.39 20.43
CA THR A 75 -9.46 -24.97 20.83
C THR A 75 -8.27 -24.22 20.26
N ARG A 76 -7.06 -24.81 20.29
CA ARG A 76 -5.86 -24.22 19.67
C ARG A 76 -5.98 -24.16 18.14
N VAL A 77 -6.53 -25.20 17.51
CA VAL A 77 -6.74 -25.23 16.06
C VAL A 77 -7.70 -24.12 15.62
N ARG A 78 -8.85 -23.97 16.28
CA ARG A 78 -9.81 -22.89 15.99
C ARG A 78 -9.18 -21.51 16.18
N ALA A 79 -8.47 -21.29 17.28
CA ALA A 79 -7.78 -20.03 17.52
C ALA A 79 -6.78 -19.70 16.38
N GLY A 80 -6.00 -20.68 15.92
CA GLY A 80 -5.06 -20.49 14.81
C GLY A 80 -5.70 -20.18 13.45
N ILE A 81 -6.87 -20.74 13.16
CA ILE A 81 -7.61 -20.47 11.91
C ILE A 81 -8.22 -19.06 11.94
N GLU A 82 -8.81 -18.66 13.08
CA GLU A 82 -9.41 -17.34 13.30
C GLU A 82 -8.36 -16.22 13.16
N GLU A 83 -7.18 -16.40 13.77
CA GLU A 83 -6.06 -15.46 13.74
C GLU A 83 -5.58 -15.18 12.30
N ARG A 84 -5.36 -16.25 11.51
CA ARG A 84 -4.94 -16.12 10.10
C ARG A 84 -6.00 -15.43 9.23
N ARG A 85 -7.29 -15.59 9.54
CA ARG A 85 -8.37 -14.94 8.80
C ARG A 85 -8.38 -13.43 9.07
N LYS A 86 -8.23 -13.00 10.32
CA LYS A 86 -8.22 -11.57 10.69
C LYS A 86 -7.08 -10.81 10.02
N LEU A 87 -5.87 -11.37 10.04
CA LEU A 87 -4.69 -10.74 9.45
C LEU A 87 -4.78 -10.57 7.93
N ARG A 88 -5.51 -11.46 7.24
CA ARG A 88 -5.67 -11.40 5.77
C ARG A 88 -6.69 -10.35 5.29
N HIS A 89 -7.57 -9.86 6.17
CA HIS A 89 -8.71 -9.00 5.77
C HIS A 89 -8.52 -7.50 6.08
N VAL A 90 -7.37 -7.07 6.61
CA VAL A 90 -7.13 -5.64 6.91
C VAL A 90 -5.64 -5.36 6.68
N PRO A 91 -5.25 -4.54 5.67
CA PRO A 91 -5.48 -3.09 5.71
C PRO A 91 -5.63 -2.36 4.36
N LEU A 92 -5.67 -3.06 3.22
CA LEU A 92 -5.58 -2.38 1.91
C LEU A 92 -6.83 -1.54 1.60
N LEU A 93 -8.01 -2.07 1.93
CA LEU A 93 -9.29 -1.38 1.74
C LEU A 93 -9.43 -0.16 2.68
N ARG A 94 -9.05 -0.31 3.96
CA ARG A 94 -9.07 0.78 4.95
C ARG A 94 -8.15 1.94 4.58
N ARG A 95 -7.00 1.64 3.95
CA ARG A 95 -6.06 2.67 3.47
C ARG A 95 -6.60 3.42 2.24
N TRP A 96 -7.38 2.76 1.40
CA TRP A 96 -8.00 3.37 0.21
C TRP A 96 -9.28 4.15 0.51
N LEU A 97 -9.96 3.87 1.62
CA LEU A 97 -11.19 4.56 2.04
C LEU A 97 -11.02 6.07 2.28
N TRP A 98 -9.82 6.53 2.65
CA TRP A 98 -9.56 7.94 2.95
C TRP A 98 -9.03 8.73 1.74
N VAL A 99 -8.65 8.05 0.67
CA VAL A 99 -8.12 8.67 -0.56
C VAL A 99 -9.14 9.63 -1.22
N PRO A 100 -10.43 9.28 -1.41
CA PRO A 100 -11.38 10.21 -2.03
C PRO A 100 -11.67 11.43 -1.13
N ALA A 101 -11.76 11.23 0.19
CA ALA A 101 -11.98 12.32 1.14
C ALA A 101 -10.80 13.31 1.16
N ALA A 102 -9.56 12.80 1.15
CA ALA A 102 -8.37 13.64 1.07
C ALA A 102 -8.28 14.40 -0.26
N ALA A 103 -8.67 13.78 -1.37
CA ALA A 103 -8.71 14.44 -2.68
C ALA A 103 -9.71 15.59 -2.73
N VAL A 104 -10.92 15.42 -2.18
CA VAL A 104 -11.93 16.48 -2.11
C VAL A 104 -11.44 17.65 -1.26
N VAL A 105 -10.83 17.39 -0.10
CA VAL A 105 -10.26 18.43 0.75
C VAL A 105 -9.14 19.19 0.05
N ALA A 106 -8.25 18.48 -0.67
CA ALA A 106 -7.18 19.12 -1.42
C ALA A 106 -7.71 20.01 -2.56
N VAL A 107 -8.72 19.55 -3.29
CA VAL A 107 -9.37 20.33 -4.36
C VAL A 107 -10.08 21.56 -3.80
N LEU A 108 -10.80 21.41 -2.68
CA LEU A 108 -11.44 22.54 -2.00
C LEU A 108 -10.40 23.53 -1.47
N ALA A 109 -9.29 23.04 -0.89
CA ALA A 109 -8.21 23.89 -0.44
C ALA A 109 -7.55 24.65 -1.60
N LEU A 110 -7.45 24.06 -2.78
CA LEU A 110 -6.94 24.73 -3.99
C LEU A 110 -7.93 25.76 -4.54
N LEU A 111 -9.22 25.42 -4.59
CA LEU A 111 -10.29 26.31 -5.07
C LEU A 111 -10.51 27.52 -4.16
N PHE A 112 -10.46 27.29 -2.84
CA PHE A 112 -10.61 28.32 -1.81
C PHE A 112 -9.27 28.84 -1.32
N TYR A 113 -8.14 28.46 -1.95
CA TYR A 113 -6.86 29.08 -1.63
C TYR A 113 -7.02 30.55 -1.99
N PRO A 114 -7.02 31.48 -1.00
CA PRO A 114 -7.16 32.88 -1.32
C PRO A 114 -5.95 33.21 -2.18
N SER A 115 -6.21 33.49 -3.46
CA SER A 115 -5.25 34.15 -4.33
C SER A 115 -5.09 35.55 -3.76
N ASN A 116 -4.32 35.65 -2.67
CA ASN A 116 -4.04 36.88 -1.96
C ASN A 116 -3.06 37.64 -2.86
N GLY A 117 -3.59 38.15 -3.97
CA GLY A 117 -2.97 39.08 -4.89
C GLY A 117 -2.84 40.47 -4.27
N SER A 118 -2.74 40.57 -2.95
CA SER A 118 -2.40 41.78 -2.23
C SER A 118 -0.89 41.95 -2.20
N ARG A 119 -0.26 42.13 -3.37
CA ARG A 119 0.91 43.00 -3.43
C ARG A 119 0.34 44.42 -3.37
N ALA A 120 0.32 45.01 -2.18
CA ALA A 120 -0.03 46.41 -2.04
C ALA A 120 0.89 47.25 -2.94
N PRO A 121 0.38 48.21 -3.73
CA PRO A 121 1.24 49.14 -4.42
C PRO A 121 1.98 49.98 -3.37
N PHE A 122 3.32 49.91 -3.38
CA PHE A 122 4.18 50.71 -2.51
C PHE A 122 3.99 52.20 -2.86
N HIS A 123 3.14 52.90 -2.10
CA HIS A 123 3.01 54.36 -2.13
C HIS A 123 3.43 54.92 -0.77
N PRO A 124 4.72 55.24 -0.56
CA PRO A 124 5.14 55.96 0.63
C PRO A 124 4.64 57.42 0.55
N ASN A 125 3.66 57.78 1.38
CA ASN A 125 3.04 59.12 1.44
C ASN A 125 3.71 60.09 2.42
N SER A 126 4.77 59.68 3.12
CA SER A 126 5.53 60.57 3.98
C SER A 126 6.95 60.04 4.16
N PHE A 127 7.93 60.89 3.91
CA PHE A 127 9.31 60.69 4.34
C PHE A 127 9.55 61.68 5.48
N ASP A 128 9.98 61.19 6.63
CA ASP A 128 10.56 62.05 7.66
C ASP A 128 11.92 62.51 7.14
N VAL A 129 12.04 63.80 6.83
CA VAL A 129 13.27 64.40 6.29
C VAL A 129 13.89 65.23 7.40
N THR A 130 14.88 64.67 8.08
CA THR A 130 15.78 65.41 8.97
C THR A 130 16.89 66.03 8.12
N VAL A 131 16.79 67.34 7.88
CA VAL A 131 17.87 68.11 7.23
C VAL A 131 18.80 68.63 8.32
N GLU A 132 19.98 68.03 8.43
CA GLU A 132 21.06 68.55 9.26
C GLU A 132 22.04 69.28 8.34
N SER A 133 22.11 70.62 8.45
CA SER A 133 23.11 71.41 7.70
C SER A 133 24.32 71.62 8.59
N ILE A 134 25.49 71.15 8.15
CA ILE A 134 26.76 71.48 8.78
C ILE A 134 27.42 72.54 7.90
N GLU A 135 27.51 73.77 8.40
CA GLU A 135 28.20 74.87 7.75
C GLU A 135 29.69 74.78 8.07
N SER A 136 30.55 74.74 7.06
CA SER A 136 32.00 74.85 7.22
C SER A 136 32.54 75.82 6.18
N ASP A 137 33.64 76.51 6.50
CA ASP A 137 34.22 77.66 5.76
C ASP A 137 34.54 77.42 4.27
N SER A 138 34.30 76.23 3.73
CA SER A 138 34.59 75.87 2.33
C SER A 138 33.49 75.12 1.57
N ALA A 139 32.43 74.62 2.21
CA ALA A 139 31.31 73.96 1.51
C ALA A 139 30.08 73.76 2.42
N THR A 140 28.88 73.72 1.82
CA THR A 140 27.65 73.33 2.51
C THR A 140 27.29 71.89 2.11
N VAL A 141 27.11 71.04 3.12
CA VAL A 141 26.69 69.64 2.93
C VAL A 141 25.28 69.47 3.47
N ALA A 142 24.37 68.99 2.62
CA ALA A 142 23.01 68.60 3.01
C ALA A 142 22.91 67.07 2.99
N LEU A 143 22.69 66.49 4.16
CA LEU A 143 22.38 65.07 4.32
C LEU A 143 20.88 64.89 4.45
N VAL A 144 20.33 64.03 3.59
CA VAL A 144 18.93 63.60 3.68
C VAL A 144 18.94 62.11 4.02
N ASP A 145 18.71 61.82 5.29
CA ASP A 145 18.44 60.46 5.74
C ASP A 145 16.96 60.15 5.51
N LYS A 146 16.67 59.00 4.87
CA LYS A 146 15.30 58.57 4.53
C LYS A 146 14.87 57.33 5.30
N GLY A 147 15.58 56.98 6.38
CA GLY A 147 15.25 55.86 7.26
C GLY A 147 15.86 54.53 6.82
N GLU A 148 15.79 53.54 7.72
CA GLU A 148 16.50 52.27 7.58
C GLU A 148 16.07 51.50 6.33
N GLY A 149 17.05 51.18 5.47
CA GLY A 149 16.86 50.39 4.26
C GLY A 149 16.77 51.18 2.95
N LEU A 150 16.88 52.52 2.98
CA LEU A 150 16.94 53.35 1.78
C LEU A 150 18.34 53.95 1.53
N PRO A 151 18.72 54.18 0.26
CA PRO A 151 20.01 54.76 -0.07
C PRO A 151 20.10 56.20 0.44
N ARG A 152 21.14 56.50 1.23
CA ARG A 152 21.45 57.85 1.70
C ARG A 152 21.94 58.71 0.54
N VAL A 153 21.33 59.86 0.34
CA VAL A 153 21.73 60.82 -0.71
C VAL A 153 22.39 62.01 -0.04
N ILE A 154 23.66 62.26 -0.41
CA ILE A 154 24.47 63.36 0.12
C ILE A 154 24.69 64.36 -1.01
N TRP A 155 24.25 65.60 -0.81
CA TRP A 155 24.53 66.70 -1.73
C TRP A 155 25.61 67.59 -1.14
N ILE A 156 26.68 67.81 -1.89
CA ILE A 156 27.79 68.69 -1.51
C ILE A 156 27.79 69.84 -2.51
N ILE A 157 27.60 71.06 -2.01
CA ILE A 157 27.65 72.28 -2.81
C ILE A 157 28.94 73.00 -2.43
N GLU A 158 29.95 72.94 -3.30
CA GLU A 158 31.18 73.72 -3.16
C GLU A 158 30.93 75.14 -3.65
N HIS A 159 31.31 76.13 -2.84
CA HIS A 159 31.36 77.51 -3.31
C HIS A 159 32.65 77.69 -4.13
N GLY A 160 32.49 77.83 -5.45
CA GLY A 160 33.62 78.17 -6.33
C GLY A 160 34.27 79.46 -5.86
N LYS A 161 35.57 79.41 -5.54
CA LYS A 161 36.40 80.58 -5.27
C LYS A 161 36.26 81.57 -6.43
N SER A 162 35.84 82.80 -6.13
CA SER A 162 36.08 83.95 -7.00
C SER A 162 37.57 84.29 -7.03
#